data_AF-A0A8H9DYB0-F1
#
_entry.id   AF-A0A8H9DYB0-F1
#
_cell.length_a   1.000
_cell.length_b   1.000
_cell.length_c   1.000
_cell.angle_alpha   90.00
_cell.angle_beta   90.00
_cell.angle_gamma   90.00
#
_symmetry.space_group_name_H-M   'P 1'
#
loop_
_entity.id
_entity.type
_entity.pdbx_description
1 polymer ?
#
loop_
_entity_poly.entity_id
_entity_poly.type
_entity_poly.pdbx_seq_one_letter_code
_entity_poly.pdbx_strand_id
1 'polypeptide(L)'
;MLSLGLFGAFSFDITQANTTLADGTRHSGQSVKSVYSKSFYQTGTNIQVAGYRYSTQGFYNLSDSAYSRMSGYTVKPPTGDTNEQTQFIDYFNLFYSKRGQEQISISQQLGNYGTTFFSASRQSYWNTSRSDQQISFGLNVPFGDITTSLNYSYSNNIWQNDRDHLLAFTLNVPFSHWMRTDSQSAFRNSNASYSMSNDLKGGMTNLSG
;
A
#
# COMPACT_ATOMS: atom_id res chain seq x y z
N MET A 1 -21.33 6.56 8.64
CA MET A 1 -20.26 6.43 9.66
C MET A 1 -20.86 6.71 11.02
N LEU A 2 -20.61 5.84 11.99
CA LEU A 2 -21.04 5.98 13.37
C LEU A 2 -19.82 6.35 14.22
N SER A 3 -19.87 7.52 14.85
CA SER A 3 -18.88 7.88 15.88
C SER A 3 -19.26 7.20 17.19
N LEU A 4 -18.32 6.49 17.81
CA LEU A 4 -18.48 5.84 19.11
C LEU A 4 -17.78 6.65 20.22
N GLY A 5 -17.44 7.92 19.95
CA GLY A 5 -16.71 8.78 20.88
C GLY A 5 -15.34 8.21 21.25
N LEU A 6 -15.13 7.94 22.54
CA LEU A 6 -13.88 7.37 23.09
C LEU A 6 -13.53 5.99 22.54
N PHE A 7 -14.49 5.27 21.95
CA PHE A 7 -14.28 3.96 21.35
C PHE A 7 -13.88 4.01 19.87
N GLY A 8 -13.76 5.20 19.27
CA GLY A 8 -13.35 5.38 17.87
C GLY A 8 -14.55 5.60 16.93
N ALA A 9 -14.36 5.31 15.65
CA ALA A 9 -15.40 5.39 14.63
C ALA A 9 -15.56 4.04 13.92
N PHE A 10 -16.79 3.69 13.61
CA PHE A 10 -17.13 2.49 12.88
C PHE A 10 -17.96 2.86 11.64
N SER A 11 -17.70 2.21 10.51
CA SER A 11 -18.49 2.34 9.30
C SER A 11 -18.84 0.97 8.76
N PHE A 12 -20.05 0.86 8.24
CA PHE A 12 -20.54 -0.33 7.59
C PHE A 12 -21.29 0.07 6.33
N ASP A 13 -21.01 -0.60 5.22
CA ASP A 13 -21.70 -0.41 3.95
C ASP A 13 -21.98 -1.74 3.27
N ILE A 14 -23.11 -1.78 2.54
CA ILE A 14 -23.51 -2.91 1.70
C ILE A 14 -23.71 -2.36 0.29
N THR A 15 -23.11 -3.01 -0.69
CA THR A 15 -23.25 -2.69 -2.11
C THR A 15 -23.83 -3.90 -2.84
N GLN A 16 -24.91 -3.70 -3.59
CA GLN A 16 -25.44 -4.67 -4.54
C GLN A 16 -24.93 -4.31 -5.95
N ALA A 17 -24.48 -5.30 -6.70
CA ALA A 17 -24.11 -5.16 -8.10
C ALA A 17 -24.87 -6.16 -8.97
N ASN A 18 -25.28 -5.70 -10.15
CA ASN A 18 -25.74 -6.55 -11.25
C ASN A 18 -24.87 -6.21 -12.46
N THR A 19 -24.04 -7.16 -12.89
CA THR A 19 -22.96 -6.91 -13.84
C THR A 19 -23.12 -7.83 -15.04
N THR A 20 -22.95 -7.28 -16.24
CA THR A 20 -22.75 -8.09 -17.46
C THR A 20 -21.26 -8.08 -17.79
N LEU A 21 -20.64 -9.25 -17.88
CA LEU A 21 -19.21 -9.37 -18.18
C LEU A 21 -18.95 -9.35 -19.70
N ALA A 22 -17.67 -9.33 -20.06
CA ALA A 22 -17.21 -9.27 -21.45
C ALA A 22 -17.72 -10.43 -22.33
N ASP A 23 -18.00 -11.59 -21.75
CA ASP A 23 -18.56 -12.77 -22.42
C ASP A 23 -20.10 -12.73 -22.56
N GLY A 24 -20.73 -11.64 -22.12
CA GLY A 24 -22.19 -11.47 -22.14
C GLY A 24 -22.93 -12.13 -20.99
N THR A 25 -22.23 -12.80 -20.07
CA THR A 25 -22.85 -13.44 -18.90
C THR A 25 -23.30 -12.40 -17.87
N ARG A 26 -24.46 -12.64 -17.24
CA ARG A 26 -25.01 -11.77 -16.19
C ARG A 26 -24.74 -12.35 -14.81
N HIS A 27 -24.24 -11.50 -13.92
CA HIS A 27 -23.91 -11.84 -12.55
C HIS A 27 -24.61 -10.88 -11.59
N SER A 28 -24.98 -11.40 -10.42
CA SER A 28 -25.55 -10.60 -9.34
C SER A 28 -24.79 -10.94 -8.05
N GLY A 29 -24.47 -9.92 -7.28
CA GLY A 29 -23.72 -10.13 -6.04
C GLY A 29 -23.78 -8.96 -5.09
N GLN A 30 -23.35 -9.23 -3.87
CA GLN A 30 -23.30 -8.29 -2.77
C GLN A 30 -21.87 -8.19 -2.25
N SER A 31 -21.50 -6.99 -1.83
CA SER A 31 -20.29 -6.73 -1.05
C SER A 31 -20.67 -6.03 0.23
N VAL A 32 -20.09 -6.48 1.33
CA VAL A 32 -20.25 -5.93 2.66
C VAL A 32 -18.88 -5.46 3.13
N LYS A 33 -18.78 -4.21 3.58
CA LYS A 33 -17.55 -3.65 4.11
C LYS A 33 -17.79 -3.06 5.50
N SER A 34 -16.89 -3.40 6.41
CA SER A 34 -16.79 -2.87 7.75
C SER A 34 -15.43 -2.19 7.91
N VAL A 35 -15.39 -1.01 8.49
CA VAL A 35 -14.14 -0.31 8.81
C VAL A 35 -14.24 0.27 10.21
N TYR A 36 -13.15 0.12 10.95
CA TYR A 36 -12.95 0.72 12.25
C TYR A 36 -11.72 1.62 12.24
N SER A 37 -11.77 2.73 12.96
CA SER A 37 -10.63 3.60 13.19
C SER A 37 -10.65 4.16 14.61
N LYS A 38 -9.46 4.35 15.20
CA LYS A 38 -9.32 4.93 16.54
C LYS A 38 -7.95 5.55 16.74
N SER A 39 -7.93 6.77 17.27
CA SER A 39 -6.71 7.44 17.70
C SER A 39 -6.66 7.49 19.23
N PHE A 40 -5.58 6.99 19.82
CA PHE A 40 -5.27 7.03 21.24
C PHE A 40 -4.22 8.12 21.49
N TYR A 41 -4.68 9.34 21.77
CA TYR A 41 -3.79 10.49 21.94
C TYR A 41 -2.81 10.35 23.12
N GLN A 42 -3.24 9.69 24.21
CA GLN A 42 -2.41 9.53 25.42
C GLN A 42 -1.19 8.65 25.19
N THR A 43 -1.34 7.58 24.40
CA THR A 43 -0.25 6.65 24.08
C THR A 43 0.45 7.03 22.77
N GLY A 44 -0.07 7.99 22.01
CA GLY A 44 0.43 8.32 20.67
C GLY A 44 0.12 7.26 19.60
N THR A 45 -0.77 6.30 19.89
CA THR A 45 -1.17 5.23 18.97
C THR A 45 -2.28 5.71 18.05
N ASN A 46 -2.18 5.48 16.75
CA ASN A 46 -3.23 5.77 15.80
C ASN A 46 -3.52 4.55 14.94
N ILE A 47 -4.71 3.99 15.10
CA ILE A 47 -5.25 2.93 14.24
C ILE A 47 -6.04 3.63 13.14
N GLN A 48 -5.40 3.86 11.98
CA GLN A 48 -6.05 4.57 10.88
C GLN A 48 -7.20 3.76 10.30
N VAL A 49 -6.97 2.47 10.06
CA VAL A 49 -7.92 1.56 9.42
C VAL A 49 -7.71 0.15 9.97
N ALA A 50 -8.79 -0.45 10.47
CA ALA A 50 -8.97 -1.90 10.53
C ALA A 50 -10.23 -2.21 9.71
N GLY A 51 -10.05 -2.74 8.52
CA GLY A 51 -11.09 -2.93 7.51
C GLY A 51 -11.24 -4.39 7.13
N TYR A 52 -12.50 -4.80 6.97
CA TYR A 52 -12.84 -6.08 6.39
C TYR A 52 -13.92 -5.88 5.32
N ARG A 53 -13.70 -6.42 4.13
CA ARG A 53 -14.69 -6.48 3.06
C ARG A 53 -14.89 -7.93 2.65
N TYR A 54 -16.12 -8.34 2.51
CA TYR A 54 -16.50 -9.63 1.93
C TYR A 54 -17.43 -9.41 0.74
N SER A 55 -17.19 -10.13 -0.35
CA SER A 55 -17.94 -10.06 -1.59
C SER A 55 -18.35 -11.45 -2.02
N THR A 56 -19.62 -11.64 -2.35
CA THR A 56 -20.14 -12.87 -2.95
C THR A 56 -19.52 -13.11 -4.32
N GLN A 57 -19.49 -14.36 -4.79
CA GLN A 57 -18.83 -14.72 -6.05
C GLN A 57 -19.32 -13.94 -7.28
N GLY A 58 -20.60 -13.59 -7.34
CA GLY A 58 -21.18 -12.81 -8.44
C GLY A 58 -21.03 -11.29 -8.30
N PHE A 59 -20.29 -10.79 -7.30
CA PHE A 59 -20.04 -9.37 -7.13
C PHE A 59 -18.85 -8.94 -7.98
N TYR A 60 -19.07 -7.97 -8.85
CA TYR A 60 -18.05 -7.38 -9.72
C TYR A 60 -18.09 -5.87 -9.61
N ASN A 61 -16.92 -5.25 -9.59
CA ASN A 61 -16.80 -3.81 -9.51
C ASN A 61 -17.10 -3.19 -10.88
N LEU A 62 -17.37 -1.87 -10.93
CA LEU A 62 -17.53 -1.17 -12.20
C LEU A 62 -16.31 -1.33 -13.12
N SER A 63 -15.10 -1.31 -12.55
CA SER A 63 -13.85 -1.56 -13.29
C SER A 63 -13.82 -2.92 -13.98
N ASP A 64 -14.45 -3.93 -13.37
CA ASP A 64 -14.44 -5.30 -13.89
C ASP A 64 -15.34 -5.44 -15.13
N SER A 65 -16.42 -4.64 -15.18
CA SER A 65 -17.32 -4.57 -16.34
C SER A 65 -16.73 -3.82 -17.54
N ALA A 66 -15.70 -3.00 -17.32
CA ALA A 66 -15.05 -2.21 -18.37
C ALA A 66 -14.07 -3.02 -19.22
N TYR A 67 -13.70 -4.24 -18.79
CA TYR A 67 -12.83 -5.11 -19.57
C TYR A 67 -13.56 -5.66 -20.80
N SER A 68 -12.90 -5.60 -21.96
CA SER A 68 -13.44 -6.17 -23.21
C SER A 68 -13.16 -7.67 -23.38
N ARG A 69 -12.51 -8.31 -22.40
CA ARG A 69 -12.14 -9.74 -22.42
C ARG A 69 -12.26 -10.32 -21.00
N MET A 70 -12.42 -11.64 -20.90
CA MET A 70 -12.54 -12.35 -19.60
C MET A 70 -11.22 -12.50 -18.84
N SER A 71 -10.09 -12.52 -19.56
CA SER A 71 -8.76 -12.56 -18.97
C SER A 71 -7.73 -12.03 -19.95
N GLY A 72 -6.63 -11.50 -19.44
CA GLY A 72 -5.51 -11.06 -20.26
C GLY A 72 -4.62 -10.09 -19.52
N TYR A 73 -3.65 -9.53 -20.25
CA TYR A 73 -2.87 -8.42 -19.74
C TYR A 73 -3.55 -7.11 -20.11
N THR A 74 -3.57 -6.17 -19.16
CA THR A 74 -3.88 -4.77 -19.47
C THR A 74 -2.73 -4.22 -20.29
N VAL A 75 -3.00 -3.93 -21.56
CA VAL A 75 -2.03 -3.34 -22.48
C VAL A 75 -2.30 -1.85 -22.56
N LYS A 76 -1.33 -1.01 -22.20
CA LYS A 76 -1.40 0.40 -22.61
C LYS A 76 -1.13 0.43 -24.12
N PRO A 77 -2.05 0.94 -24.96
CA PRO A 77 -1.73 1.17 -26.36
C PRO A 77 -0.55 2.15 -26.42
N PRO A 78 0.43 1.94 -27.31
CA PRO A 78 1.52 2.88 -27.48
C PRO A 78 0.93 4.25 -27.81
N THR A 79 1.14 5.21 -26.92
CA THR A 79 0.87 6.62 -27.20
C THR A 79 1.81 7.03 -28.32
N GLY A 80 1.26 7.50 -29.43
CA GLY A 80 2.03 7.79 -30.63
C GLY A 80 3.21 8.72 -30.36
N ASP A 81 4.43 8.17 -30.35
CA ASP A 81 5.41 8.31 -31.42
C ASP A 81 6.47 7.20 -31.24
N THR A 82 6.88 6.60 -32.35
CA THR A 82 7.98 5.63 -32.55
C THR A 82 8.62 4.89 -31.33
N ASN A 83 8.57 3.55 -31.38
CA ASN A 83 9.45 2.57 -30.68
C ASN A 83 9.25 2.31 -29.18
N GLU A 84 8.07 2.55 -28.60
CA GLU A 84 7.78 2.05 -27.25
C GLU A 84 7.28 0.61 -27.29
N GLN A 85 8.05 -0.32 -26.70
CA GLN A 85 7.65 -1.72 -26.53
C GLN A 85 6.35 -1.80 -25.72
N THR A 86 5.40 -2.63 -26.17
CA THR A 86 4.16 -2.93 -25.47
C THR A 86 4.45 -3.35 -24.02
N GLN A 87 4.20 -2.45 -23.07
CA GLN A 87 4.36 -2.77 -21.65
C GLN A 87 3.10 -3.51 -21.16
N PHE A 88 3.28 -4.76 -20.75
CA PHE A 88 2.26 -5.52 -20.04
C PHE A 88 2.27 -5.07 -18.58
N ILE A 89 1.21 -4.40 -18.13
CA ILE A 89 1.19 -3.72 -16.83
C ILE A 89 0.69 -4.65 -15.73
N ASP A 90 -0.38 -5.40 -16.02
CA ASP A 90 -1.00 -6.27 -15.04
C ASP A 90 -1.84 -7.34 -15.74
N TYR A 91 -1.79 -8.57 -15.23
CA TYR A 91 -2.68 -9.65 -15.65
C TYR A 91 -3.99 -9.56 -14.84
N PHE A 92 -5.12 -9.64 -15.53
CA PHE A 92 -6.43 -9.73 -14.90
C PHE A 92 -7.17 -10.98 -15.38
N ASN A 93 -8.02 -11.52 -14.52
CA ASN A 93 -8.88 -12.63 -14.87
C ASN A 93 -10.18 -12.57 -14.06
N LEU A 94 -11.29 -12.32 -14.76
CA LEU A 94 -12.61 -12.13 -14.18
C LEU A 94 -13.23 -13.41 -13.62
N PHE A 95 -12.66 -14.59 -13.91
CA PHE A 95 -13.05 -15.85 -13.25
C PHE A 95 -12.58 -15.92 -11.79
N TYR A 96 -11.62 -15.10 -11.39
CA TYR A 96 -11.13 -14.99 -10.02
C TYR A 96 -11.65 -13.69 -9.40
N SER A 97 -12.96 -13.61 -9.17
CA SER A 97 -13.56 -12.43 -8.53
C SER A 97 -13.04 -12.28 -7.09
N LYS A 98 -12.90 -11.03 -6.65
CA LYS A 98 -12.40 -10.69 -5.31
C LYS A 98 -13.40 -11.20 -4.26
N ARG A 99 -12.92 -11.99 -3.29
CA ARG A 99 -13.75 -12.59 -2.23
C ARG A 99 -13.71 -11.83 -0.93
N GLY A 100 -12.53 -11.68 -0.35
CA GLY A 100 -12.37 -11.13 0.99
C GLY A 100 -11.13 -10.25 1.05
N GLN A 101 -11.27 -9.06 1.62
CA GLN A 101 -10.19 -8.10 1.77
C GLN A 101 -10.05 -7.69 3.23
N GLU A 102 -8.88 -7.97 3.80
CA GLU A 102 -8.49 -7.60 5.15
C GLU A 102 -7.45 -6.48 5.06
N GLN A 103 -7.59 -5.43 5.85
CA GLN A 103 -6.64 -4.32 5.89
C GLN A 103 -6.46 -3.82 7.32
N ILE A 104 -5.21 -3.63 7.72
CA ILE A 104 -4.84 -3.05 9.01
C ILE A 104 -3.76 -1.99 8.75
N SER A 105 -3.90 -0.82 9.37
CA SER A 105 -2.89 0.24 9.41
C SER A 105 -2.85 0.85 10.80
N ILE A 106 -1.68 0.78 11.42
CA ILE A 106 -1.41 1.28 12.75
C ILE A 106 -0.13 2.11 12.67
N SER A 107 -0.15 3.30 13.26
CA SER A 107 1.06 4.05 13.56
C SER A 107 1.14 4.34 15.06
N GLN A 108 2.36 4.46 15.55
CA GLN A 108 2.65 4.65 16.96
C GLN A 108 3.73 5.69 17.09
N GLN A 109 3.42 6.80 17.76
CA GLN A 109 4.42 7.76 18.21
C GLN A 109 5.10 7.19 19.46
N LEU A 110 6.42 7.13 19.46
CA LEU A 110 7.24 6.66 20.58
C LEU A 110 7.78 7.87 21.36
N GLY A 111 6.93 8.89 21.57
CA GLY A 111 7.34 10.19 22.13
C GLY A 111 8.47 10.81 21.31
N ASN A 112 9.55 11.20 21.99
CA ASN A 112 10.73 11.81 21.35
C ASN A 112 11.69 10.77 20.74
N TYR A 113 11.43 9.46 20.93
CA TYR A 113 12.28 8.39 20.39
C TYR A 113 11.93 8.05 18.93
N GLY A 114 10.87 8.66 18.38
CA GLY A 114 10.52 8.53 16.98
C GLY A 114 9.13 7.98 16.75
N THR A 115 8.93 7.35 15.59
CA THR A 115 7.63 6.84 15.16
C THR A 115 7.79 5.49 14.48
N THR A 116 6.82 4.61 14.68
CA THR A 116 6.74 3.36 13.93
C THR A 116 5.38 3.23 13.26
N PHE A 117 5.33 2.50 12.16
CA PHE A 117 4.09 2.11 11.51
C PHE A 117 4.12 0.65 11.12
N PHE A 118 2.93 0.08 11.07
CA PHE A 118 2.67 -1.25 10.58
C PHE A 118 1.42 -1.20 9.72
N SER A 119 1.50 -1.74 8.52
CA SER A 119 0.35 -1.97 7.67
C SER A 119 0.38 -3.37 7.10
N ALA A 120 -0.79 -3.97 6.96
CA ALA A 120 -0.95 -5.26 6.33
C ALA A 120 -2.26 -5.29 5.55
N SER A 121 -2.24 -5.94 4.40
CA SER A 121 -3.44 -6.24 3.64
C SER A 121 -3.38 -7.64 3.05
N ARG A 122 -4.56 -8.25 2.95
CA ARG A 122 -4.74 -9.55 2.32
C ARG A 122 -5.99 -9.56 1.47
N GLN A 123 -5.85 -9.92 0.19
CA GLN A 123 -6.94 -10.07 -0.75
C GLN A 123 -7.07 -11.52 -1.17
N SER A 124 -8.17 -12.17 -0.80
CA SER A 124 -8.55 -13.50 -1.29
C SER A 124 -9.47 -13.40 -2.50
N TYR A 125 -9.50 -14.47 -3.28
CA TYR A 125 -10.24 -14.58 -4.52
C TYR A 125 -11.11 -15.84 -4.52
N TRP A 126 -12.20 -15.82 -5.27
CA TRP A 126 -12.96 -17.03 -5.56
C TRP A 126 -12.19 -17.92 -6.53
N ASN A 127 -12.47 -19.22 -6.52
CA ASN A 127 -11.86 -20.23 -7.39
C ASN A 127 -10.34 -20.44 -7.23
N THR A 128 -9.73 -19.91 -6.17
CA THR A 128 -8.33 -20.18 -5.81
C THR A 128 -8.11 -20.10 -4.30
N SER A 129 -7.14 -20.86 -3.79
CA SER A 129 -6.66 -20.74 -2.41
C SER A 129 -5.59 -19.66 -2.26
N ARG A 130 -5.05 -19.12 -3.37
CA ARG A 130 -4.05 -18.06 -3.35
C ARG A 130 -4.65 -16.72 -2.94
N SER A 131 -3.80 -15.83 -2.40
CA SER A 131 -4.19 -14.48 -2.01
C SER A 131 -3.07 -13.48 -2.27
N ASP A 132 -3.42 -12.24 -2.59
CA ASP A 132 -2.46 -11.15 -2.55
C ASP A 132 -2.22 -10.79 -1.09
N GLN A 133 -0.97 -10.52 -0.76
CA GLN A 133 -0.55 -10.16 0.58
C GLN A 133 0.44 -9.01 0.48
N GLN A 134 0.23 -7.99 1.29
CA GLN A 134 1.17 -6.89 1.44
C GLN A 134 1.35 -6.63 2.92
N ILE A 135 2.60 -6.55 3.36
CA ILE A 135 2.95 -6.20 4.73
C ILE A 135 4.00 -5.09 4.63
N SER A 136 3.86 -4.06 5.45
CA SER A 136 4.86 -3.01 5.57
C SER A 136 5.05 -2.66 7.02
N PHE A 137 6.30 -2.52 7.42
CA PHE A 137 6.71 -2.06 8.72
C PHE A 137 7.73 -0.96 8.52
N GLY A 138 7.65 0.09 9.33
CA GLY A 138 8.70 1.08 9.34
C GLY A 138 8.92 1.68 10.70
N LEU A 139 10.14 2.14 10.90
CA LEU A 139 10.63 2.79 12.10
C LEU A 139 11.43 4.01 11.68
N ASN A 140 11.07 5.16 12.22
CA ASN A 140 11.79 6.41 12.07
C ASN A 140 12.27 6.83 13.45
N VAL A 141 13.58 6.98 13.61
CA VAL A 141 14.22 7.38 14.87
C VAL A 141 15.03 8.65 14.62
N PRO A 142 14.70 9.76 15.30
CA PRO A 142 15.56 10.93 15.34
C PRO A 142 16.71 10.71 16.33
N PHE A 143 17.91 11.13 15.93
CA PHE A 143 19.12 11.17 16.75
C PHE A 143 19.72 12.58 16.66
N GLY A 144 19.32 13.45 17.59
CA GLY A 144 19.60 14.90 17.46
C GLY A 144 18.91 15.45 16.21
N ASP A 145 19.67 16.08 15.32
CA ASP A 145 19.16 16.61 14.05
C ASP A 145 19.12 15.56 12.92
N ILE A 146 19.71 14.38 13.16
CA ILE A 146 19.77 13.29 12.19
C ILE A 146 18.48 12.47 12.27
N THR A 147 17.90 12.14 11.13
CA THR A 147 16.76 11.22 11.06
C THR A 147 17.17 9.93 10.38
N THR A 148 16.95 8.81 11.07
CA THR A 148 17.19 7.46 10.54
C THR A 148 15.85 6.78 10.33
N SER A 149 15.64 6.16 9.18
CA SER A 149 14.45 5.36 8.91
C SER A 149 14.81 3.97 8.41
N LEU A 150 14.14 2.97 8.95
CA LEU A 150 14.20 1.58 8.51
C LEU A 150 12.80 1.17 8.07
N ASN A 151 12.68 0.67 6.84
CA ASN A 151 11.42 0.20 6.28
C ASN A 151 11.61 -1.22 5.78
N TYR A 152 10.64 -2.07 6.07
CA TYR A 152 10.53 -3.41 5.53
C TYR A 152 9.19 -3.53 4.82
N SER A 153 9.20 -4.00 3.58
CA SER A 153 7.98 -4.34 2.86
C SER A 153 8.06 -5.76 2.31
N TYR A 154 6.94 -6.45 2.37
CA TYR A 154 6.70 -7.74 1.77
C TYR A 154 5.49 -7.63 0.86
N SER A 155 5.60 -8.10 -0.38
CA SER A 155 4.47 -8.19 -1.30
C SER A 155 4.47 -9.52 -2.04
N ASN A 156 3.30 -10.11 -2.16
CA ASN A 156 3.04 -11.30 -2.94
C ASN A 156 1.74 -11.10 -3.71
N ASN A 157 1.75 -11.37 -5.01
CA ASN A 157 0.61 -11.25 -5.90
C ASN A 157 0.22 -12.64 -6.44
N ILE A 158 -1.06 -12.96 -6.59
CA ILE A 158 -1.50 -14.26 -7.12
C ILE A 158 -1.07 -14.51 -8.57
N TRP A 159 -0.82 -13.44 -9.34
CA TRP A 159 -0.43 -13.48 -10.74
C TRP A 159 1.09 -13.57 -10.95
N GLN A 160 1.87 -13.41 -9.88
CA GLN A 160 3.32 -13.53 -9.89
C GLN A 160 3.71 -14.68 -8.96
N ASN A 161 4.69 -15.49 -9.34
CA ASN A 161 5.13 -16.60 -8.48
C ASN A 161 6.18 -16.16 -7.46
N ASP A 162 6.63 -14.91 -7.56
CA ASP A 162 7.70 -14.36 -6.76
C ASP A 162 7.15 -13.54 -5.60
N ARG A 163 7.79 -13.75 -4.45
CA ARG A 163 7.57 -12.97 -3.24
C ARG A 163 8.63 -11.89 -3.19
N ASP A 164 8.21 -10.64 -3.13
CA ASP A 164 9.13 -9.53 -3.07
C ASP A 164 9.26 -9.07 -1.64
N HIS A 165 10.51 -8.96 -1.22
CA HIS A 165 10.90 -8.41 0.05
C HIS A 165 11.74 -7.19 -0.24
N LEU A 166 11.62 -6.14 0.55
CA LEU A 166 12.48 -4.97 0.45
C LEU A 166 12.79 -4.50 1.86
N LEU A 167 14.08 -4.45 2.18
CA LEU A 167 14.57 -3.79 3.37
C LEU A 167 15.27 -2.51 2.94
N ALA A 168 14.74 -1.36 3.36
CA ALA A 168 15.26 -0.04 3.03
C ALA A 168 15.70 0.68 4.29
N PHE A 169 16.93 1.18 4.28
CA PHE A 169 17.50 2.04 5.30
C PHE A 169 17.79 3.41 4.69
N THR A 170 17.36 4.47 5.36
CA THR A 170 17.65 5.85 4.96
C THR A 170 18.16 6.62 6.16
N LEU A 171 19.23 7.39 5.94
CA LEU A 171 19.84 8.32 6.87
C LEU A 171 19.77 9.71 6.24
N ASN A 172 19.21 10.68 6.95
CA ASN A 172 19.17 12.07 6.50
C ASN A 172 19.78 12.98 7.57
N VAL A 173 20.74 13.78 7.15
CA VAL A 173 21.62 14.59 8.00
C VAL A 173 21.55 16.05 7.53
N PRO A 174 20.92 16.95 8.28
CA PRO A 174 20.93 18.37 7.97
C PRO A 174 22.29 18.99 8.35
N PHE A 175 22.86 19.80 7.47
CA PHE A 175 24.16 20.46 7.69
C PHE A 175 24.06 21.72 8.55
N SER A 176 22.83 22.15 8.88
CA SER A 176 22.52 23.44 9.49
C SER A 176 23.23 23.69 10.83
N HIS A 177 23.59 22.63 11.57
CA HIS A 177 24.31 22.72 12.85
C HIS A 177 25.83 22.51 12.75
N TRP A 178 26.34 21.96 11.65
CA TRP A 178 27.78 21.63 11.49
C TRP A 178 28.54 22.63 10.62
N MET A 179 27.80 23.44 9.86
CA MET A 179 28.34 24.55 9.08
C MET A 179 27.83 25.87 9.67
N ARG A 180 28.69 26.90 9.72
CA ARG A 180 28.27 28.25 10.13
C ARG A 180 27.16 28.72 9.17
N THR A 181 25.94 28.77 9.71
CA THR A 181 24.75 29.20 9.00
C THR A 181 24.40 30.62 9.43
N ASP A 182 25.18 31.58 8.93
CA ASP A 182 24.74 32.97 8.94
C ASP A 182 23.55 33.15 7.98
N SER A 183 22.84 34.28 8.06
CA SER A 183 21.65 34.55 7.23
C SER A 183 21.94 34.63 5.72
N GLN A 184 23.20 34.55 5.32
CA GLN A 184 23.70 34.65 3.93
C GLN A 184 24.22 33.30 3.40
N SER A 185 24.32 32.26 4.23
CA SER A 185 24.90 30.97 3.84
C SER A 185 23.98 30.16 2.93
N ALA A 186 24.48 29.81 1.75
CA ALA A 186 23.81 28.94 0.76
C ALA A 186 23.52 27.52 1.30
N PHE A 187 24.14 27.12 2.41
CA PHE A 187 24.05 25.78 2.99
C PHE A 187 23.06 25.66 4.15
N ARG A 188 22.31 26.74 4.44
CA ARG A 188 21.39 26.81 5.59
C ARG A 188 20.29 25.75 5.57
N ASN A 189 19.89 25.31 4.38
CA ASN A 189 18.87 24.27 4.18
C ASN A 189 19.43 23.03 3.49
N SER A 190 20.75 22.85 3.47
CA SER A 190 21.36 21.68 2.85
C SER A 190 21.23 20.47 3.77
N ASN A 191 20.84 19.34 3.19
CA ASN A 191 20.84 18.03 3.81
C ASN A 191 21.68 17.06 2.98
N ALA A 192 22.33 16.11 3.66
CA ALA A 192 22.84 14.91 3.02
C ALA A 192 21.91 13.76 3.33
N SER A 193 21.61 12.95 2.33
CA SER A 193 20.83 11.75 2.45
C SER A 193 21.60 10.56 1.92
N TYR A 194 21.55 9.46 2.66
CA TYR A 194 22.07 8.17 2.24
C TYR A 194 20.94 7.14 2.35
N SER A 195 20.64 6.45 1.26
CA SER A 195 19.61 5.41 1.22
C SER A 195 20.18 4.12 0.64
N MET A 196 19.86 3.02 1.28
CA MET A 196 20.24 1.67 0.89
C MET A 196 19.00 0.80 0.89
N SER A 197 18.76 0.04 -0.17
CA SER A 197 17.67 -0.93 -0.23
C SER A 197 18.17 -2.29 -0.71
N ASN A 198 17.65 -3.36 -0.12
CA ASN A 198 18.01 -4.73 -0.45
C ASN A 198 16.73 -5.56 -0.66
N ASP A 199 16.66 -6.31 -1.76
CA ASP A 199 15.49 -7.11 -2.13
C ASP A 199 15.44 -8.51 -1.47
N LEU A 200 16.42 -8.80 -0.60
CA LEU A 200 16.68 -10.11 0.04
C LEU A 200 16.84 -11.28 -0.94
N LYS A 201 17.00 -11.00 -2.24
CA LYS A 201 17.29 -11.93 -3.35
C LYS A 201 18.68 -11.67 -3.98
N GLY A 202 19.41 -10.67 -3.49
CA GLY A 202 20.77 -10.33 -3.91
C GLY A 202 20.86 -9.00 -4.67
N GLY A 203 19.74 -8.36 -4.97
CA GLY A 203 19.67 -7.00 -5.48
C GLY A 203 19.88 -5.98 -4.37
N MET A 204 20.85 -5.09 -4.57
CA MET A 204 21.17 -4.01 -3.66
C MET A 204 21.27 -2.70 -4.44
N THR A 205 20.62 -1.66 -3.94
CA THR A 205 20.68 -0.31 -4.52
C THR A 205 21.08 0.67 -3.44
N ASN A 206 22.03 1.54 -3.76
CA ASN A 206 22.52 2.59 -2.87
C ASN A 206 22.39 3.94 -3.59
N LEU A 207 21.89 4.94 -2.89
CA LEU A 207 21.76 6.31 -3.36
C LEU A 207 22.31 7.26 -2.30
N SER A 208 23.09 8.25 -2.75
CA SER A 208 23.57 9.35 -1.91
C SER A 208 23.29 10.67 -2.61
N GLY A 209 22.79 11.66 -1.87
CA GLY A 209 22.47 12.99 -2.36
C GLY A 209 22.71 14.06 -1.31
#